data_AF-A0A0G0MYB0-F1
#
_entry.id   AF-A0A0G0MYB0-F1
#
_cell.length_a   1.000
_cell.length_b   1.000
_cell.length_c   1.000
_cell.angle_alpha   90.00
_cell.angle_beta   90.00
_cell.angle_gamma   90.00
#
_symmetry.space_group_name_H-M   'P 1'
#
loop_
_entity.id
_entity.type
_entity.pdbx_description
1 polymer ?
#
loop_
_entity_poly.entity_id
_entity_poly.type
_entity_poly.pdbx_seq_one_letter_code
_entity_poly.pdbx_strand_id
1 'polypeptide(L)'
;MNADFFILLVGAILILVVSLAGIWNYLANQIHQLKAIQVEFLRIARYRRDTIPYLLENYWNLLPPSSSPINTASLLEYRHKAYLDGQGELAEEQQLETLLMNFLCEAAKNTLLKKDIGWLEAQTEIENYHQELQNLETHYHKLRNHLSAKTAKLPFSIFKKFVASQLL
;
A
#
# COMPACT_ATOMS: atom_id res chain seq x y z
N MET A 1 44.49 -13.37 -36.48
CA MET A 1 43.39 -13.76 -35.56
C MET A 1 42.70 -14.97 -36.16
N ASN A 2 42.55 -16.07 -35.41
CA ASN A 2 41.92 -17.30 -35.92
C ASN A 2 40.39 -17.16 -35.94
N ALA A 3 39.74 -17.67 -36.99
CA ALA A 3 38.28 -17.62 -37.16
C ALA A 3 37.54 -18.24 -35.95
N ASP A 4 38.09 -19.28 -35.35
CA ASP A 4 37.56 -19.95 -34.16
C ASP A 4 37.49 -19.02 -32.94
N PHE A 5 38.48 -18.12 -32.78
CA PHE A 5 38.47 -17.12 -31.71
C PHE A 5 37.33 -16.10 -31.89
N PHE A 6 37.06 -15.70 -33.14
CA PHE A 6 35.98 -14.75 -33.43
C PHE A 6 34.60 -15.38 -33.16
N ILE A 7 34.40 -16.64 -33.55
CA ILE A 7 33.16 -17.37 -33.29
C ILE A 7 32.90 -17.52 -31.79
N LEU A 8 33.94 -17.88 -31.02
CA LEU A 8 33.85 -18.00 -29.56
C LEU A 8 33.54 -16.64 -28.90
N LEU A 9 34.16 -15.56 -29.37
CA LEU A 9 33.90 -14.21 -28.87
C LEU A 9 32.45 -13.77 -29.12
N VAL A 10 31.95 -13.94 -30.35
CA VAL A 10 30.57 -13.59 -30.71
C VAL A 10 29.57 -14.44 -29.92
N GLY A 11 29.83 -15.74 -29.76
CA GLY A 11 29.00 -16.62 -28.93
C GLY A 11 28.94 -16.18 -27.47
N ALA A 12 30.07 -15.82 -26.87
CA ALA A 12 30.13 -15.32 -25.50
C ALA A 12 29.37 -13.99 -25.33
N ILE A 13 29.49 -13.07 -26.30
CA ILE A 13 28.72 -11.81 -26.30
C ILE A 13 27.22 -12.10 -26.38
N LEU A 14 26.80 -13.02 -27.25
CA LEU A 14 25.39 -13.36 -27.42
C LEU A 14 24.80 -13.94 -26.12
N ILE A 15 25.51 -14.87 -25.46
CA ILE A 15 25.10 -15.43 -24.16
C ILE A 15 24.96 -14.33 -23.10
N LEU A 16 25.92 -13.40 -23.06
CA LEU A 16 25.87 -12.27 -22.14
C LEU A 16 24.66 -11.36 -22.39
N VAL A 17 24.37 -11.03 -23.66
CA VAL A 17 23.21 -10.21 -24.03
C VAL A 17 21.90 -10.89 -23.64
N VAL A 18 21.74 -12.18 -23.96
CA VAL A 18 20.54 -12.95 -23.60
C VAL A 18 20.36 -13.01 -22.08
N SER A 19 21.45 -13.22 -21.34
CA SER A 19 21.42 -13.25 -19.87
C SER A 19 21.01 -11.90 -19.28
N LEU A 20 21.57 -10.80 -19.77
CA LEU A 20 21.21 -9.44 -19.35
C LEU A 20 19.75 -9.10 -19.68
N ALA A 21 19.26 -9.50 -20.86
CA ALA A 21 17.86 -9.33 -21.23
C ALA A 21 16.91 -10.10 -20.30
N GLY A 22 17.27 -11.34 -19.94
CA GLY A 22 16.51 -12.14 -18.98
C GLY A 22 16.45 -11.50 -17.59
N ILE A 23 17.59 -10.98 -17.11
CA ILE A 23 17.68 -10.24 -15.84
C ILE A 23 16.82 -8.98 -15.88
N TRP A 24 16.90 -8.21 -16.97
CA TRP A 24 16.10 -7.00 -17.15
C TRP A 24 14.61 -7.31 -17.10
N ASN A 25 14.16 -8.33 -17.85
CA ASN A 25 12.75 -8.72 -17.87
C ASN A 25 12.25 -9.14 -16.48
N TYR A 26 13.05 -9.91 -15.74
CA TYR A 26 12.75 -10.25 -14.35
C TYR A 26 12.58 -8.99 -13.49
N LEU A 27 13.54 -8.05 -13.54
CA LEU A 27 13.48 -6.83 -12.74
C LEU A 27 12.30 -5.93 -13.13
N ALA A 28 12.02 -5.80 -14.42
CA ALA A 28 10.90 -5.03 -14.93
C ALA A 28 9.56 -5.58 -14.41
N ASN A 29 9.38 -6.91 -14.43
CA ASN A 29 8.19 -7.55 -13.88
C ASN A 29 8.02 -7.29 -12.37
N GLN A 30 9.11 -7.35 -11.60
CA GLN A 30 9.06 -7.09 -10.16
C GLN A 30 8.77 -5.61 -9.85
N ILE A 31 9.30 -4.67 -10.64
CA ILE A 31 8.97 -3.24 -10.52
C ILE A 31 7.50 -2.99 -10.90
N HIS A 32 6.99 -3.66 -11.95
CA HIS A 32 5.58 -3.57 -12.31
C HIS A 32 4.68 -4.07 -11.17
N GLN A 33 5.04 -5.18 -10.52
CA GLN A 33 4.33 -5.68 -9.33
C GLN A 33 4.34 -4.66 -8.18
N LEU A 34 5.46 -3.99 -7.89
CA LEU A 34 5.51 -2.92 -6.89
C LEU A 34 4.54 -1.78 -7.21
N LYS A 35 4.52 -1.31 -8.46
CA LYS A 35 3.60 -0.25 -8.89
C LYS A 35 2.15 -0.69 -8.81
N ALA A 36 1.85 -1.94 -9.16
CA ALA A 36 0.51 -2.51 -9.02
C ALA A 36 0.05 -2.49 -7.55
N ILE A 37 0.93 -2.86 -6.60
CA ILE A 37 0.63 -2.80 -5.17
C ILE A 37 0.37 -1.36 -4.71
N GLN A 38 1.16 -0.38 -5.17
CA GLN A 38 0.94 1.04 -4.84
C GLN A 38 -0.41 1.57 -5.35
N VAL A 39 -0.77 1.23 -6.59
CA VAL A 39 -2.07 1.59 -7.17
C VAL A 39 -3.20 0.96 -6.36
N GLU A 40 -3.06 -0.30 -6.00
CA GLU A 40 -4.05 -1.03 -5.21
C GLU A 40 -4.19 -0.45 -3.79
N PHE A 41 -3.07 -0.08 -3.15
CA PHE A 41 -3.06 0.59 -1.85
C PHE A 41 -3.87 1.89 -1.90
N LEU A 42 -3.62 2.75 -2.90
CA LEU A 42 -4.35 4.01 -3.08
C LEU A 42 -5.84 3.79 -3.36
N ARG A 43 -6.18 2.71 -4.08
CA ARG A 43 -7.56 2.32 -4.37
C ARG A 43 -8.31 1.93 -3.08
N ILE A 44 -7.74 1.03 -2.28
CA ILE A 44 -8.35 0.59 -1.02
C ILE A 44 -8.42 1.73 0.00
N ALA A 45 -7.37 2.55 0.11
CA ALA A 45 -7.36 3.73 0.97
C ALA A 45 -8.50 4.70 0.62
N ARG A 46 -8.77 4.89 -0.68
CA ARG A 46 -9.92 5.70 -1.14
C ARG A 46 -11.25 5.11 -0.67
N TYR A 47 -11.47 3.80 -0.85
CA TYR A 47 -12.71 3.17 -0.39
C TYR A 47 -12.89 3.28 1.12
N ARG A 48 -11.83 3.05 1.90
CA ARG A 48 -11.86 3.28 3.35
C ARG A 48 -12.33 4.70 3.68
N ARG A 49 -11.79 5.72 3.00
CA ARG A 49 -12.21 7.11 3.18
C ARG A 49 -13.68 7.34 2.81
N ASP A 50 -14.19 6.68 1.78
CA ASP A 50 -15.58 6.79 1.37
C ASP A 50 -16.57 6.12 2.31
N THR A 51 -16.13 5.09 3.04
CA THR A 51 -16.96 4.41 4.03
C THR A 51 -17.01 5.16 5.36
N ILE A 52 -16.05 6.04 5.67
CA ILE A 52 -16.03 6.81 6.94
C ILE A 52 -17.33 7.60 7.21
N PRO A 53 -17.90 8.37 6.26
CA PRO A 53 -19.18 9.05 6.48
C PRO A 53 -20.32 8.10 6.87
N TYR A 54 -20.41 6.93 6.23
CA TYR A 54 -21.40 5.91 6.54
C TYR A 54 -21.20 5.33 7.95
N LEU A 55 -19.95 5.06 8.35
CA LEU A 55 -19.60 4.66 9.71
C LEU A 55 -20.06 5.69 10.75
N LEU A 56 -19.80 6.98 10.48
CA LEU A 56 -20.15 8.07 11.38
C LEU A 56 -21.66 8.31 11.46
N GLU A 57 -22.39 8.15 10.35
CA GLU A 57 -23.84 8.21 10.32
C GLU A 57 -24.47 7.15 11.24
N ASN A 58 -24.05 5.89 11.10
CA ASN A 58 -24.52 4.80 11.97
C ASN A 58 -24.16 5.05 13.44
N TYR A 59 -22.96 5.58 13.71
CA TYR A 59 -22.55 5.96 15.06
C TYR A 59 -23.46 7.04 15.66
N TRP A 60 -23.70 8.14 14.91
CA TRP A 60 -24.47 9.27 15.40
C TRP A 60 -25.96 9.00 15.54
N ASN A 61 -26.51 8.04 14.78
CA ASN A 61 -27.89 7.58 14.96
C ASN A 61 -28.14 7.01 16.36
N LEU A 62 -27.10 6.47 17.01
CA LEU A 62 -27.18 5.89 18.35
C LEU A 62 -26.58 6.79 19.42
N LEU A 63 -25.54 7.56 19.06
CA LEU A 63 -24.80 8.46 19.93
C LEU A 63 -24.65 9.82 19.26
N PRO A 64 -25.68 10.68 19.34
CA PRO A 64 -25.65 12.01 18.74
C PRO A 64 -24.42 12.81 19.19
N PRO A 65 -23.87 13.71 18.35
CA PRO A 65 -22.68 14.49 18.68
C PRO A 65 -22.75 15.24 20.00
N SER A 66 -23.94 15.70 20.41
CA SER A 66 -24.18 16.40 21.69
C SER A 66 -24.00 15.52 22.93
N SER A 67 -24.11 14.20 22.77
CA SER A 67 -24.01 13.19 23.83
C SER A 67 -22.84 12.22 23.62
N SER A 68 -22.11 12.38 22.52
CA SER A 68 -20.99 11.50 22.16
C SER A 68 -19.77 11.81 23.03
N PRO A 69 -19.15 10.78 23.65
CA PRO A 69 -17.87 10.95 24.34
C PRO A 69 -16.69 11.09 23.37
N ILE A 70 -16.88 10.82 22.07
CA ILE A 70 -15.83 10.83 21.05
C ILE A 70 -16.04 12.00 20.09
N ASN A 71 -15.01 12.83 19.91
CA ASN A 71 -15.00 13.89 18.91
C ASN A 71 -14.59 13.32 17.54
N THR A 72 -15.52 13.34 16.59
CA THR A 72 -15.34 12.82 15.23
C THR A 72 -14.93 13.89 14.22
N ALA A 73 -14.79 15.16 14.63
CA ALA A 73 -14.41 16.26 13.73
C ALA A 73 -13.01 16.05 13.12
N SER A 74 -12.04 15.57 13.91
CA SER A 74 -10.70 15.28 13.42
C SER A 74 -10.68 14.15 12.38
N LEU A 75 -11.55 13.15 12.49
CA LEU A 75 -11.67 12.10 11.46
C LEU A 75 -12.10 12.69 10.12
N LEU A 76 -13.09 13.58 10.12
CA LEU A 76 -13.58 14.23 8.91
C LEU A 76 -12.55 15.19 8.31
N GLU A 77 -11.82 15.92 9.16
CA GLU A 77 -10.74 16.80 8.75
C GLU A 77 -9.62 16.02 8.03
N TYR A 78 -9.09 14.98 8.67
CA TYR A 78 -8.01 14.17 8.09
C TYR A 78 -8.47 13.35 6.89
N ARG A 79 -9.74 12.90 6.87
CA ARG A 79 -10.35 12.32 5.67
C ARG A 79 -10.30 13.30 4.49
N HIS A 80 -10.61 14.58 4.73
CA HIS A 80 -10.61 15.59 3.67
C HIS A 80 -9.19 15.93 3.20
N LYS A 81 -8.23 16.07 4.12
CA LYS A 81 -6.81 16.27 3.78
C LYS A 81 -6.26 15.13 2.92
N ALA A 82 -6.51 13.89 3.32
CA ALA A 82 -6.13 12.70 2.54
C ALA A 82 -6.80 12.62 1.15
N TYR A 83 -7.90 13.37 0.94
CA TYR A 83 -8.61 13.48 -0.33
C TYR A 83 -8.04 14.55 -1.27
N LEU A 84 -7.72 15.73 -0.73
CA LEU A 84 -7.36 16.92 -1.52
C LEU A 84 -6.01 16.77 -2.23
N ASP A 85 -5.07 16.08 -1.62
CA ASP A 85 -3.69 16.11 -2.14
C ASP A 85 -3.48 15.23 -3.37
N GLY A 86 -4.42 14.34 -3.73
CA GLY A 86 -4.39 13.50 -4.94
C GLY A 86 -3.24 12.48 -5.02
N GLN A 87 -2.15 12.77 -4.30
CA GLN A 87 -0.99 11.99 -3.94
C GLN A 87 -0.97 11.74 -2.42
N GLY A 88 -2.11 11.92 -1.74
CA GLY A 88 -2.33 11.87 -0.29
C GLY A 88 -1.08 11.47 0.48
N GLU A 89 -0.36 12.47 1.01
CA GLU A 89 0.90 12.23 1.69
C GLU A 89 0.69 11.05 2.64
N LEU A 90 1.55 10.04 2.54
CA LEU A 90 1.50 8.83 3.37
C LEU A 90 1.30 9.17 4.86
N ALA A 91 1.80 10.33 5.30
CA ALA A 91 1.60 10.88 6.63
C ALA A 91 0.12 11.17 6.97
N GLU A 92 -0.65 11.80 6.08
CA GLU A 92 -2.07 12.12 6.31
C GLU A 92 -2.92 10.84 6.34
N GLU A 93 -2.59 9.85 5.49
CA GLU A 93 -3.27 8.56 5.51
C GLU A 93 -2.95 7.76 6.79
N GLN A 94 -1.72 7.82 7.28
CA GLN A 94 -1.31 7.21 8.56
C GLN A 94 -1.99 7.89 9.76
N GLN A 95 -2.12 9.21 9.72
CA GLN A 95 -2.79 9.95 10.78
C GLN A 95 -4.30 9.65 10.79
N LEU A 96 -4.92 9.57 9.62
CA LEU A 96 -6.31 9.14 9.49
C LEU A 96 -6.52 7.73 10.03
N GLU A 97 -5.62 6.80 9.70
CA GLU A 97 -5.67 5.42 10.21
C GLU A 97 -5.59 5.37 11.73
N THR A 98 -4.67 6.12 12.32
CA THR A 98 -4.51 6.20 13.78
C THR A 98 -5.79 6.72 14.44
N LEU A 99 -6.35 7.81 13.91
CA LEU A 99 -7.61 8.36 14.41
C LEU A 99 -8.77 7.37 14.28
N LEU A 100 -8.85 6.65 13.16
CA LEU A 100 -9.91 5.70 12.86
C LEU A 100 -9.85 4.49 13.79
N MET A 101 -8.67 3.91 14.00
CA MET A 101 -8.50 2.78 14.91
C MET A 101 -8.76 3.18 16.37
N ASN A 102 -8.34 4.38 16.79
CA ASN A 102 -8.67 4.91 18.11
C ASN A 102 -10.18 5.10 18.28
N PHE A 103 -10.86 5.65 17.27
CA PHE A 103 -12.30 5.81 17.27
C PHE A 103 -13.02 4.47 17.40
N LEU A 104 -12.65 3.45 16.62
CA LEU A 104 -13.25 2.11 16.71
C LEU A 104 -13.02 1.48 18.08
N CYS A 105 -11.82 1.64 18.65
CA CYS A 105 -11.48 1.14 19.98
C CYS A 105 -12.35 1.78 21.09
N GLU A 106 -12.55 3.09 21.03
CA GLU A 106 -13.42 3.79 21.99
C GLU A 106 -14.90 3.45 21.78
N ALA A 107 -15.35 3.36 20.52
CA ALA A 107 -16.72 2.99 20.18
C ALA A 107 -17.07 1.57 20.65
N ALA A 108 -16.12 0.63 20.58
CA ALA A 108 -16.29 -0.75 21.04
C ALA A 108 -16.60 -0.87 22.56
N LYS A 109 -16.38 0.19 23.35
CA LYS A 109 -16.76 0.22 24.78
C LYS A 109 -18.27 0.42 24.99
N ASN A 110 -18.98 0.95 24.00
CA ASN A 110 -20.41 1.23 24.09
C ASN A 110 -21.25 -0.04 23.84
N THR A 111 -22.21 -0.32 24.73
CA THR A 111 -23.05 -1.52 24.64
C THR A 111 -24.16 -1.45 23.59
N LEU A 112 -24.58 -0.24 23.20
CA LEU A 112 -25.61 -0.04 22.17
C LEU A 112 -25.06 -0.39 20.79
N LEU A 113 -23.85 0.09 20.48
CA LEU A 113 -23.17 -0.16 19.20
C LEU A 113 -22.92 -1.65 18.96
N LYS A 114 -22.65 -2.43 20.01
CA LYS A 114 -22.44 -3.90 19.91
C LYS A 114 -23.65 -4.68 19.39
N LYS A 115 -24.84 -4.08 19.39
CA LYS A 115 -26.08 -4.75 18.98
C LYS A 115 -26.66 -4.16 17.70
N ASP A 116 -26.10 -3.05 17.22
CA ASP A 116 -26.61 -2.37 16.05
C ASP A 116 -26.00 -2.94 14.78
N ILE A 117 -26.87 -3.39 13.87
CA ILE A 117 -26.45 -4.07 12.65
C ILE A 117 -25.72 -3.11 11.71
N GLY A 118 -26.23 -1.88 11.52
CA GLY A 118 -25.64 -0.90 10.61
C GLY A 118 -24.24 -0.46 11.05
N TRP A 119 -24.06 -0.23 12.35
CA TRP A 119 -22.75 0.02 12.95
C TRP A 119 -21.80 -1.16 12.74
N LEU A 120 -22.23 -2.39 13.05
CA LEU A 120 -21.38 -3.57 12.94
C LEU A 120 -20.96 -3.84 11.49
N GLU A 121 -21.85 -3.63 10.52
CA GLU A 121 -21.54 -3.72 9.09
C GLU A 121 -20.50 -2.68 8.68
N ALA A 122 -20.71 -1.40 9.02
CA ALA A 122 -19.78 -0.33 8.70
C ALA A 122 -18.41 -0.51 9.37
N GLN A 123 -18.40 -0.96 10.63
CA GLN A 123 -17.18 -1.28 11.37
C GLN A 123 -16.42 -2.41 10.67
N THR A 124 -17.10 -3.51 10.34
CA THR A 124 -16.50 -4.67 9.69
C THR A 124 -15.90 -4.29 8.33
N GLU A 125 -16.58 -3.45 7.56
CA GLU A 125 -16.07 -2.99 6.26
C GLU A 125 -14.77 -2.19 6.41
N ILE A 126 -14.71 -1.28 7.39
CA ILE A 126 -13.50 -0.51 7.69
C ILE A 126 -12.35 -1.41 8.17
N GLU A 127 -12.63 -2.39 9.03
CA GLU A 127 -11.66 -3.37 9.51
C GLU A 127 -11.11 -4.24 8.36
N ASN A 128 -11.96 -4.64 7.40
CA ASN A 128 -11.55 -5.35 6.21
C ASN A 128 -10.58 -4.51 5.36
N TYR A 129 -10.90 -3.23 5.09
CA TYR A 129 -10.00 -2.36 4.35
C TYR A 129 -8.67 -2.15 5.09
N HIS A 130 -8.70 -2.00 6.41
CA HIS A 130 -7.47 -1.90 7.21
C HIS A 130 -6.61 -3.16 7.07
N GLN A 131 -7.20 -4.35 7.17
CA GLN A 131 -6.47 -5.60 7.01
C GLN A 131 -5.89 -5.75 5.59
N GLU A 132 -6.64 -5.36 4.56
CA GLU A 132 -6.16 -5.36 3.17
C GLU A 132 -4.97 -4.41 2.97
N LEU A 133 -5.03 -3.20 3.52
CA LEU A 133 -3.93 -2.23 3.46
C LEU A 133 -2.67 -2.75 4.15
N GLN A 134 -2.80 -3.34 5.35
CA GLN A 134 -1.68 -3.97 6.05
C GLN A 134 -1.05 -5.13 5.27
N ASN A 135 -1.88 -5.93 4.60
CA ASN A 135 -1.41 -7.02 3.75
C ASN A 135 -0.63 -6.50 2.55
N LEU A 136 -1.13 -5.45 1.89
CA LEU A 136 -0.47 -4.78 0.76
C LEU A 136 0.86 -4.13 1.19
N GLU A 137 0.88 -3.44 2.32
CA GLU A 137 2.10 -2.83 2.89
C GLU A 137 3.15 -3.90 3.20
N THR A 138 2.74 -4.98 3.85
CA THR A 138 3.63 -6.13 4.13
C THR A 138 4.17 -6.73 2.83
N HIS A 139 3.33 -6.88 1.82
CA HIS A 139 3.72 -7.43 0.52
C HIS A 139 4.69 -6.49 -0.20
N TYR A 140 4.42 -5.19 -0.19
CA TYR A 140 5.30 -4.15 -0.72
C TYR A 140 6.68 -4.19 -0.08
N HIS A 141 6.76 -4.21 1.25
CA HIS A 141 8.04 -4.27 1.96
C HIS A 141 8.82 -5.54 1.68
N LYS A 142 8.15 -6.70 1.63
CA LYS A 142 8.79 -7.97 1.25
C LYS A 142 9.40 -7.90 -0.14
N LEU A 143 8.65 -7.40 -1.12
CA LEU A 143 9.10 -7.29 -2.51
C LEU A 143 10.23 -6.26 -2.67
N ARG A 144 10.11 -5.11 -2.01
CA ARG A 144 11.15 -4.06 -1.97
C ARG A 144 12.46 -4.58 -1.37
N ASN A 145 12.38 -5.28 -0.23
CA ASN A 145 13.56 -5.85 0.43
C ASN A 145 14.19 -6.96 -0.42
N HIS A 146 13.37 -7.81 -1.02
CA HIS A 146 13.83 -8.84 -1.96
C HIS A 146 14.58 -8.24 -3.14
N LEU A 147 14.03 -7.18 -3.76
CA LEU A 147 14.68 -6.49 -4.88
C LEU A 147 15.98 -5.80 -4.47
N SER A 148 16.01 -5.14 -3.32
CA SER A 148 17.22 -4.53 -2.76
C SER A 148 18.31 -5.57 -2.52
N ALA A 149 17.96 -6.70 -1.89
CA ALA A 149 18.90 -7.79 -1.64
C ALA A 149 19.40 -8.46 -2.93
N LYS A 150 18.51 -8.64 -3.92
CA LYS A 150 18.85 -9.28 -5.19
C LYS A 150 19.74 -8.39 -6.05
N THR A 151 19.46 -7.08 -6.09
CA THR A 151 20.29 -6.09 -6.81
C THR A 151 21.61 -5.77 -6.11
N ALA A 152 21.85 -6.25 -4.90
CA ALA A 152 23.16 -6.18 -4.27
C ALA A 152 24.17 -7.21 -4.83
N LYS A 153 23.70 -8.24 -5.55
CA LYS A 153 24.52 -9.36 -6.03
C LYS A 153 24.70 -9.33 -7.55
N LEU A 154 25.85 -9.79 -8.04
CA LEU A 154 26.04 -10.04 -9.47
C LEU A 154 25.10 -11.17 -9.95
N PRO A 155 24.63 -11.13 -11.20
CA PRO A 155 24.80 -10.07 -12.20
C PRO A 155 23.82 -8.88 -12.05
N PHE A 156 22.87 -8.95 -11.11
CA PHE A 156 21.81 -7.94 -10.93
C PHE A 156 22.32 -6.57 -10.47
N SER A 157 23.51 -6.50 -9.88
CA SER A 157 24.12 -5.25 -9.40
C SER A 157 24.37 -4.21 -10.49
N ILE A 158 24.44 -4.62 -11.75
CA ILE A 158 24.50 -3.72 -12.92
C ILE A 158 23.27 -2.79 -12.95
N PHE A 159 22.12 -3.27 -12.49
CA PHE A 159 20.84 -2.54 -12.51
C PHE A 159 20.52 -1.84 -11.18
N LYS A 160 21.41 -1.86 -10.19
CA LYS A 160 21.14 -1.34 -8.82
C LYS A 160 20.64 0.11 -8.82
N LYS A 161 21.28 1.00 -9.58
CA LYS A 161 20.88 2.41 -9.67
C LYS A 161 19.48 2.59 -10.28
N PHE A 162 19.20 1.85 -11.35
CA PHE A 162 17.90 1.87 -12.00
C PHE A 162 16.80 1.41 -11.03
N VAL A 163 16.99 0.25 -10.39
CA VAL A 163 16.00 -0.27 -9.43
C VAL A 163 15.82 0.70 -8.26
N ALA A 164 16.90 1.24 -7.68
CA ALA A 164 16.80 2.21 -6.59
C ALA A 164 15.96 3.45 -6.96
N SER A 165 16.08 3.95 -8.19
CA SER A 165 15.27 5.09 -8.67
C SER A 165 13.77 4.80 -8.80
N GLN A 166 13.37 3.53 -8.86
CA GLN A 166 11.97 3.10 -8.94
C GLN A 166 11.39 2.74 -7.57
N LEU A 167 12.20 2.78 -6.50
CA LEU A 167 11.79 2.49 -5.11
C LEU A 167 11.63 3.76 -4.25
N LEU A 168 11.92 4.93 -4.83
CA LEU A 168 11.69 6.26 -4.27
C LEU A 168 10.32 6.75 -4.72
#